data_AF-A0A1F4FGW4-F1
#
_entry.id   AF-A0A1F4FGW4-F1
#
_cell.length_a   1.000
_cell.length_b   1.000
_cell.length_c   1.000
_cell.angle_alpha   90.00
_cell.angle_beta   90.00
_cell.angle_gamma   90.00
#
_symmetry.space_group_name_H-M   'P 1'
#
loop_
_entity.id
_entity.type
_entity.pdbx_description
1 polymer ?
#
loop_
_entity_poly.entity_id
_entity_poly.type
_entity_poly.pdbx_seq_one_letter_code
_entity_poly.pdbx_strand_id
1 'polypeptide(L)' 'MFYETVVLQDAAILEIELRPDFSYRLRYGDLVEYANHRRRVRGRSFPYEFRSVEQLRYDFEQDVMHAKGP' A
#
# COMPACT_ATOMS: atom_id res chain seq x y z
N MET A 1 10.57 4.73 -14.53
CA MET A 1 10.31 4.03 -13.25
C MET A 1 10.22 5.10 -12.18
N PHE A 2 9.17 5.05 -11.35
CA PHE A 2 8.97 5.99 -10.24
C PHE A 2 9.12 5.21 -8.93
N TYR A 3 9.93 5.75 -8.02
CA TYR A 3 10.09 5.24 -6.67
C TYR A 3 10.14 6.43 -5.73
N GLU A 4 9.30 6.40 -4.72
CA GLU A 4 9.25 7.41 -3.68
C GLU A 4 9.18 6.74 -2.32
N THR A 5 9.94 7.27 -1.37
CA THR A 5 9.91 6.83 0.03
C THR A 5 9.70 8.05 0.89
N VAL A 6 8.63 8.02 1.69
CA VAL A 6 8.24 9.10 2.59
C VAL A 6 8.30 8.58 4.01
N VAL A 7 9.07 9.26 4.86
CA VAL A 7 9.04 9.03 6.32
C VAL A 7 7.97 9.92 6.91
N LEU A 8 7.01 9.31 7.60
CA LEU A 8 5.91 10.00 8.25
C LEU A 8 6.29 10.46 9.66
N GLN A 9 5.46 11.33 10.24
CA GLN A 9 5.70 11.92 11.57
C GLN A 9 5.85 10.88 12.69
N ASP A 10 5.21 9.72 12.56
CA ASP A 10 5.28 8.59 13.49
C ASP A 10 6.48 7.65 13.21
N ALA A 11 7.47 8.11 12.44
CA ALA A 11 8.62 7.35 11.94
C ALA A 11 8.24 6.14 11.06
N ALA A 12 6.97 6.02 10.67
CA ALA A 12 6.59 4.99 9.72
C ALA A 12 7.07 5.34 8.30
N ILE A 13 7.33 4.30 7.53
CA ILE A 13 7.84 4.42 6.17
C ILE A 13 6.71 4.08 5.19
N LEU A 14 6.41 5.02 4.30
CA LEU A 14 5.56 4.82 3.14
C LEU A 14 6.44 4.68 1.90
N GLU A 15 6.34 3.55 1.20
CA GLU A 15 7.02 3.30 -0.07
C GLU A 15 6.01 3.22 -1.20
N ILE A 16 6.28 3.92 -2.29
CA ILE A 16 5.49 3.93 -3.51
C ILE A 16 6.41 3.57 -4.68
N GLU A 17 6.05 2.54 -5.42
CA GLU A 17 6.77 2.09 -6.61
C GLU A 17 5.79 1.94 -7.77
N LEU A 18 6.13 2.53 -8.92
CA LEU A 18 5.43 2.36 -10.18
C LEU A 18 6.42 2.06 -11.29
N ARG A 19 6.27 0.90 -11.91
CA ARG A 19 7.15 0.42 -12.97
C ARG A 19 6.54 0.66 -14.37
N PRO A 20 7.36 0.62 -15.43
CA PRO A 20 6.90 0.84 -16.80
C PRO A 20 5.90 -0.19 -17.33
N ASP A 21 5.88 -1.39 -16.76
CA ASP A 21 4.96 -2.49 -17.09
C ASP A 21 3.62 -2.39 -16.34
N PHE A 22 3.33 -1.22 -15.74
CA PHE A 22 2.19 -0.97 -14.85
C PHE A 22 2.18 -1.80 -13.57
N SER A 23 3.24 -2.56 -13.27
CA SER A 23 3.38 -3.14 -11.94
C SER A 23 3.62 -2.05 -10.91
N TYR A 24 3.04 -2.25 -9.73
CA TYR A 24 3.05 -1.26 -8.67
C TYR A 24 3.25 -1.90 -7.30
N ARG A 25 3.74 -1.10 -6.36
CA ARG A 25 3.83 -1.46 -4.94
C ARG A 25 3.53 -0.23 -4.07
N LEU A 26 2.57 -0.36 -3.16
CA LEU A 26 2.33 0.58 -2.08
C LEU A 26 2.60 -0.15 -0.77
N ARG A 27 3.49 0.36 0.08
CA ARG A 27 3.83 -0.30 1.34
C ARG A 27 3.88 0.68 2.50
N TYR A 28 3.24 0.31 3.60
CA TYR A 28 3.26 1.02 4.87
C TYR A 28 3.95 0.14 5.92
N GLY A 29 5.24 0.38 6.15
CA GLY A 29 6.08 -0.43 7.05
C GLY A 29 5.86 -1.93 6.82
N ASP A 30 5.63 -2.69 7.88
CA ASP A 30 5.28 -4.12 7.81
C ASP A 30 3.77 -4.39 7.96
N LEU A 31 2.96 -3.33 8.05
CA LEU A 31 1.54 -3.43 8.36
C LEU A 31 0.68 -3.66 7.12
N VAL A 32 0.93 -2.91 6.05
CA VAL A 32 0.11 -2.95 4.83
C VAL A 32 0.99 -2.94 3.60
N GLU A 33 0.68 -3.79 2.63
CA GLU A 33 1.34 -3.80 1.33
C GLU A 33 0.32 -4.15 0.24
N TYR A 34 0.29 -3.36 -0.82
CA TYR A 34 -0.49 -3.63 -2.03
C TYR A 34 0.49 -3.78 -3.17
N ALA A 35 0.45 -4.92 -3.85
CA ALA A 35 1.32 -5.17 -4.98
C ALA A 35 0.65 -6.15 -5.94
N ASN A 36 0.59 -5.78 -7.24
CA ASN A 36 0.28 -6.67 -8.35
C ASN A 36 -0.82 -7.71 -8.05
N HIS A 37 -2.06 -7.23 -7.93
CA HIS A 37 -3.27 -8.03 -7.65
C HIS A 37 -3.37 -8.68 -6.27
N ARG A 38 -2.53 -8.26 -5.33
CA ARG A 38 -2.56 -8.74 -3.94
C ARG A 38 -2.51 -7.57 -2.99
N ARG A 39 -3.20 -7.73 -1.86
CA ARG A 39 -2.97 -6.94 -0.67
C ARG A 39 -2.54 -7.81 0.48
N ARG A 40 -1.73 -7.25 1.37
CA ARG A 40 -1.27 -7.87 2.60
C ARG A 40 -1.55 -6.91 3.74
N VAL A 41 -2.25 -7.38 4.77
CA VAL A 41 -2.63 -6.59 5.94
C VAL A 41 -2.29 -7.40 7.18
N ARG A 42 -1.44 -6.84 8.06
CA ARG A 42 -0.93 -7.50 9.28
C ARG A 42 -0.46 -8.94 9.01
N GLY A 43 0.35 -9.11 7.97
CA GLY A 43 0.91 -10.40 7.56
C GLY A 43 -0.05 -11.35 6.81
N ARG A 44 -1.35 -11.05 6.71
CA ARG A 44 -2.32 -11.86 5.96
C ARG A 44 -2.46 -11.37 4.53
N SER A 45 -2.43 -12.26 3.55
CA SER A 45 -2.49 -11.90 2.12
C SER A 45 -3.83 -12.29 1.50
N PHE A 46 -4.38 -11.40 0.68
CA PHE A 46 -5.66 -11.54 0.00
C PHE A 46 -5.53 -11.16 -1.49
N PRO A 47 -6.31 -11.78 -2.39
CA PRO A 47 -6.47 -11.25 -3.73
C PRO A 47 -7.06 -9.84 -3.66
N TYR A 48 -6.64 -8.97 -4.57
CA TYR A 48 -7.09 -7.59 -4.62
C TYR A 48 -7.12 -7.08 -6.06
N GLU A 49 -8.20 -6.38 -6.42
CA GLU A 49 -8.31 -5.66 -7.68
C GLU A 49 -9.01 -4.33 -7.41
N PHE A 50 -8.62 -3.30 -8.15
CA PHE A 50 -9.20 -1.97 -8.07
C PHE A 50 -9.63 -1.51 -9.45
N ARG A 51 -10.67 -0.68 -9.51
CA ARG A 51 -11.23 -0.15 -10.76
C ARG A 51 -10.75 1.26 -11.08
N SER A 52 -10.23 1.98 -10.08
CA SER A 52 -9.61 3.30 -10.24
C SER A 52 -8.51 3.53 -9.21
N VAL A 53 -7.63 4.49 -9.49
CA VAL A 53 -6.54 4.86 -8.57
C VAL A 53 -7.10 5.44 -7.27
N GLU A 54 -8.24 6.12 -7.32
CA GLU A 54 -8.93 6.63 -6.13
C GLU A 54 -9.41 5.49 -5.22
N GLN A 55 -9.94 4.42 -5.80
CA GLN A 55 -10.32 3.23 -5.04
C GLN A 55 -9.09 2.60 -4.37
N LEU A 56 -8.01 2.43 -5.13
CA LEU A 56 -6.73 1.91 -4.60
C LEU A 56 -6.24 2.74 -3.41
N ARG A 57 -6.24 4.08 -3.55
CA ARG A 57 -5.83 5.00 -2.49
C ARG A 57 -6.72 4.85 -1.26
N TYR A 58 -8.04 4.89 -1.43
CA TYR A 58 -8.99 4.79 -0.34
C TYR A 58 -8.84 3.46 0.43
N ASP A 59 -8.81 2.33 -0.29
CA ASP A 59 -8.67 1.01 0.33
C ASP A 59 -7.35 0.87 1.10
N PHE A 60 -6.26 1.40 0.54
CA PHE A 60 -4.96 1.41 1.21
C PHE A 60 -4.98 2.26 2.50
N GLU A 61 -5.51 3.48 2.43
CA GLU A 61 -5.64 4.37 3.60
C GLU A 61 -6.49 3.72 4.70
N GLN A 62 -7.61 3.09 4.34
CA GLN A 62 -8.47 2.37 5.27
C GLN A 62 -7.76 1.17 5.91
N ASP A 63 -7.06 0.35 5.13
CA ASP A 63 -6.31 -0.79 5.67
C ASP A 63 -5.18 -0.32 6.60
N VAL A 64 -4.52 0.81 6.30
CA VAL A 64 -3.51 1.41 7.19
C VAL A 64 -4.16 1.87 8.51
N MET A 65 -5.28 2.60 8.46
CA MET A 65 -6.00 3.04 9.65
C MET A 65 -6.43 1.85 10.53
N HIS A 66 -7.03 0.82 9.94
CA HIS A 66 -7.42 -0.39 10.66
C HIS A 66 -6.21 -1.19 11.18
N ALA A 67 -5.11 -1.23 10.44
CA ALA A 67 -3.91 -1.97 10.80
C ALA A 67 -3.08 -1.29 11.90
N LYS A 68 -3.14 0.03 12.04
CA LYS A 68 -2.54 0.75 13.19
C LYS A 68 -3.26 0.47 14.51
N GLY A 69 -4.56 0.14 14.45
CA GLY A 69 -5.39 0.01 15.64
C GLY A 69 -5.83 1.38 16.21
N PRO A 70 -6.76 1.41 17.18
CA PRO A 70 -7.08 2.61 17.94
C PRO A 70 -5.89 3.09 18.79
#